data_AF-A0A7L3JNK5-F1
#
_entry.id   AF-A0A7L3JNK5-F1
#
_cell.length_a   1.000
_cell.length_b   1.000
_cell.length_c   1.000
_cell.angle_alpha   90.00
_cell.angle_beta   90.00
_cell.angle_gamma   90.00
#
_symmetry.space_group_name_H-M   'P 1'
#
loop_
_entity.id
_entity.type
_entity.pdbx_description
1 polymer ?
#
loop_
_entity_poly.entity_id
_entity_poly.type
_entity_poly.pdbx_seq_one_letter_code
_entity_poly.pdbx_strand_id
1 'polypeptide(L)'
;VLRHEEFEEGCKASCNGPYDGKWSKTMVGYGPEDNHFVAELTYNYGIGEYRLGNDFLGITLVSSQAVSNAKKMGWPLKEVTTGIFEAEAPGGYKFYLEDKEQLKQDPVLKVTLGVSDLQKSVNFWSDLLGMKIYEKDEEKQRALLGYADNQCKLELKTVGVAVDHGTAFGRIAFSCAKEELPNIEALMKKENQKILTPLVSLDTPGKATVQVIILADPDGHEICFVGDEAFRDLSKVDPNGDKLLDDAMAADNSDKWFAAQKMKKASA
;
A
#
# COMPACT_ATOMS: atom_id res chain seq x y z
N VAL A 1 -4.83 5.14 15.12
CA VAL A 1 -3.58 5.13 14.32
C VAL A 1 -2.65 4.08 14.92
N LEU A 2 -1.83 3.37 14.14
CA LEU A 2 -0.90 2.37 14.67
C LEU A 2 0.45 2.98 15.05
N ARG A 3 1.00 3.83 14.19
CA ARG A 3 2.21 4.63 14.42
C ARG A 3 2.27 5.78 13.43
N HIS A 4 2.99 6.82 13.79
CA HIS A 4 3.22 8.01 12.96
C HIS A 4 4.68 8.42 13.07
N GLU A 5 5.32 8.70 11.94
CA GLU A 5 6.71 9.15 11.85
C GLU A 5 6.85 10.36 10.94
N GLU A 6 7.73 11.28 11.34
CA GLU A 6 8.12 12.48 10.59
C GLU A 6 9.55 12.34 10.09
N PHE A 7 9.78 12.75 8.84
CA PHE A 7 11.07 12.67 8.18
C PHE A 7 11.42 14.02 7.55
N GLU A 8 12.62 14.51 7.83
CA GLU A 8 13.09 15.80 7.31
C GLU A 8 13.65 15.71 5.88
N GLU A 9 13.99 14.51 5.42
CA GLU A 9 14.61 14.25 4.12
C GLU A 9 13.93 13.06 3.42
N GLY A 10 14.06 13.01 2.08
CA GLY A 10 13.53 11.94 1.25
C GLY A 10 14.09 10.56 1.61
N CYS A 11 13.30 9.52 1.40
CA CYS A 11 13.70 8.17 1.77
C CYS A 11 14.68 7.57 0.74
N LYS A 12 15.75 6.90 1.23
CA LYS A 12 16.74 6.20 0.38
C LYS A 12 16.12 5.15 -0.56
N ALA A 13 15.00 4.54 -0.18
CA ALA A 13 14.26 3.58 -1.01
C ALA A 13 13.05 4.20 -1.72
N SER A 14 13.00 5.53 -1.82
CA SER A 14 11.89 6.29 -2.42
C SER A 14 10.53 5.88 -1.84
N CYS A 15 10.46 5.58 -0.54
CA CYS A 15 9.20 5.23 0.13
C CYS A 15 8.16 6.36 0.03
N ASN A 16 8.62 7.61 -0.11
CA ASN A 16 7.76 8.75 -0.28
C ASN A 16 7.54 9.15 -1.75
N GLY A 17 8.02 8.36 -2.72
CA GLY A 17 8.04 8.69 -4.15
C GLY A 17 9.30 9.45 -4.57
N PRO A 18 9.33 10.03 -5.78
CA PRO A 18 10.50 10.74 -6.33
C PRO A 18 10.65 12.17 -5.77
N TYR A 19 10.12 12.45 -4.57
CA TYR A 19 10.07 13.81 -4.02
C TYR A 19 11.13 14.00 -2.94
N ASP A 20 11.82 15.13 -3.05
CA ASP A 20 12.73 15.62 -2.02
C ASP A 20 11.98 16.53 -1.04
N GLY A 21 12.33 16.43 0.24
CA GLY A 21 11.83 17.31 1.31
C GLY A 21 11.15 16.56 2.44
N LYS A 22 10.50 17.34 3.31
CA LYS A 22 9.82 16.84 4.49
C LYS A 22 8.60 16.00 4.10
N TRP A 23 8.44 14.86 4.75
CA TRP A 23 7.29 13.96 4.57
C TRP A 23 6.97 13.23 5.87
N SER A 24 5.77 12.66 5.94
CA SER A 24 5.36 11.83 7.06
C SER A 24 4.80 10.50 6.60
N LYS A 25 4.88 9.53 7.50
CA LYS A 25 4.36 8.18 7.35
C LYS A 25 3.39 7.90 8.47
N THR A 26 2.19 7.42 8.14
CA THR A 26 1.20 7.04 9.14
C THR A 26 0.64 5.67 8.82
N MET A 27 0.82 4.72 9.72
CA MET A 27 0.24 3.39 9.57
C MET A 27 -1.16 3.36 10.19
N VAL A 28 -2.14 2.92 9.41
CA VAL A 28 -3.53 2.78 9.86
C VAL A 28 -4.09 1.41 9.49
N GLY A 29 -4.80 0.78 10.41
CA GLY A 29 -5.36 -0.55 10.21
C GLY A 29 -6.25 -0.97 11.37
N TYR A 30 -6.81 -2.17 11.27
CA TYR A 30 -7.75 -2.72 12.26
C TYR A 30 -7.05 -3.41 13.45
N GLY A 31 -5.73 -3.56 13.40
CA GLY A 31 -4.91 -4.11 14.47
C GLY A 31 -3.41 -4.00 14.17
N PRO A 32 -2.55 -4.58 15.01
CA PRO A 32 -1.10 -4.52 14.86
C PRO A 32 -0.61 -5.07 13.52
N GLU A 33 0.45 -4.45 12.97
CA GLU A 33 1.10 -4.83 11.71
C GLU A 33 1.62 -6.29 11.71
N ASP A 34 1.86 -6.89 12.88
CA ASP A 34 2.29 -8.29 13.02
C ASP A 34 1.31 -9.31 12.43
N ASN A 35 0.01 -8.98 12.42
CA ASN A 35 -1.07 -9.91 12.06
C ASN A 35 -2.24 -9.26 11.31
N HIS A 36 -2.08 -8.02 10.84
CA HIS A 36 -3.06 -7.32 10.02
C HIS A 36 -2.38 -6.72 8.79
N PHE A 37 -3.09 -6.71 7.67
CA PHE A 37 -2.79 -5.87 6.54
C PHE A 37 -3.24 -4.44 6.86
N VAL A 38 -2.34 -3.47 6.62
CA VAL A 38 -2.55 -2.07 7.00
C VAL A 38 -2.28 -1.16 5.81
N ALA A 39 -2.79 0.06 5.87
CA ALA A 39 -2.44 1.11 4.92
C ALA A 39 -1.30 1.96 5.50
N GLU A 40 -0.24 2.13 4.71
CA GLU A 40 0.77 3.17 4.93
C GLU A 40 0.31 4.44 4.21
N LEU A 41 -0.02 5.49 4.97
CA LEU A 41 -0.36 6.79 4.43
C LEU A 41 0.91 7.65 4.37
N THR A 42 1.27 8.07 3.16
CA THR A 42 2.43 8.94 2.91
C THR A 42 1.95 10.34 2.58
N TYR A 43 2.44 11.33 3.32
CA TYR A 43 2.14 12.74 3.07
C TYR A 43 3.44 13.52 2.81
N ASN A 44 3.60 14.04 1.60
CA ASN A 44 4.71 14.93 1.24
C ASN A 44 4.26 16.38 1.42
N TYR A 45 4.89 17.13 2.33
CA TYR A 45 4.44 18.48 2.71
C TYR A 45 4.43 19.49 1.55
N GLY A 46 5.20 19.25 0.49
CA GLY A 46 5.26 20.10 -0.71
C GLY A 46 4.27 19.74 -1.82
N ILE A 47 3.56 18.61 -1.72
CA ILE A 47 2.72 18.05 -2.79
C ILE A 47 1.25 18.16 -2.38
N GLY A 48 0.42 18.72 -3.25
CA GLY A 48 -0.99 19.00 -2.98
C GLY A 48 -1.94 17.94 -3.52
N GLU A 49 -1.57 17.32 -4.64
CA GLU A 49 -2.38 16.31 -5.31
C GLU A 49 -1.49 15.34 -6.10
N TYR A 50 -2.00 14.13 -6.29
CA TYR A 50 -1.38 13.09 -7.10
C TYR A 50 -2.39 12.63 -8.14
N ARG A 51 -1.95 12.51 -9.39
CA ARG A 51 -2.78 11.96 -10.47
C ARG A 51 -2.93 10.44 -10.30
N LEU A 52 -4.16 9.99 -10.12
CA LEU A 52 -4.50 8.57 -10.20
C LEU A 52 -4.26 7.99 -11.59
N GLY A 53 -3.74 6.77 -11.59
CA GLY A 53 -3.65 5.89 -12.74
C GLY A 53 -4.84 4.93 -12.87
N ASN A 54 -4.63 3.83 -13.59
CA ASN A 54 -5.55 2.69 -13.66
C ASN A 54 -4.95 1.41 -13.03
N ASP A 55 -3.83 1.56 -12.32
CA ASP A 55 -3.00 0.52 -11.76
C ASP A 55 -3.58 -0.03 -10.44
N PHE A 56 -4.04 0.83 -9.54
CA PHE A 56 -4.71 0.42 -8.31
C PHE A 56 -6.24 0.38 -8.48
N LEU A 57 -6.83 -0.81 -8.33
CA LEU A 57 -8.27 -1.02 -8.55
C LEU A 57 -9.09 -1.04 -7.26
N GLY A 58 -8.43 -1.16 -6.10
CA GLY A 58 -9.04 -0.95 -4.78
C GLY A 58 -8.64 -1.96 -3.72
N ILE A 59 -8.99 -1.64 -2.48
CA ILE A 59 -8.94 -2.55 -1.32
C ILE A 59 -10.35 -3.08 -1.03
N THR A 60 -10.49 -4.38 -0.81
CA THR A 60 -11.76 -4.97 -0.36
C THR A 60 -11.66 -5.36 1.11
N LEU A 61 -12.68 -5.01 1.89
CA LEU A 61 -12.77 -5.35 3.31
C LEU A 61 -14.20 -5.69 3.72
N VAL A 62 -14.34 -6.48 4.78
CA VAL A 62 -15.65 -6.84 5.37
C VAL A 62 -15.92 -5.95 6.58
N SER A 63 -17.00 -5.15 6.52
CA SER A 63 -17.41 -4.32 7.66
C SER A 63 -18.79 -3.70 7.49
N SER A 64 -19.81 -4.32 8.09
CA SER A 64 -21.12 -3.66 8.23
C SER A 64 -21.04 -2.38 9.05
N GLN A 65 -20.11 -2.30 10.01
CA GLN A 65 -19.87 -1.09 10.79
C GLN A 65 -19.32 0.06 9.92
N ALA A 66 -18.39 -0.21 8.99
CA ALA A 66 -17.89 0.82 8.07
C ALA A 66 -19.00 1.34 7.15
N VAL A 67 -19.84 0.44 6.61
CA VAL A 67 -21.01 0.81 5.79
C VAL A 67 -21.99 1.68 6.59
N SER A 68 -22.31 1.28 7.82
CA SER A 68 -23.19 2.04 8.72
C SER A 68 -22.62 3.42 9.05
N ASN A 69 -21.32 3.50 9.37
CA ASN A 69 -20.63 4.75 9.65
C ASN A 69 -20.64 5.69 8.44
N ALA A 70 -20.31 5.18 7.25
CA ALA A 70 -20.35 5.94 6.01
C ALA A 70 -21.75 6.53 5.75
N LYS A 71 -22.81 5.71 5.88
CA LYS A 71 -24.21 6.18 5.77
C LYS A 71 -24.53 7.28 6.79
N LYS A 72 -24.13 7.09 8.06
CA LYS A 72 -24.37 8.07 9.15
C LYS A 72 -23.65 9.40 8.92
N MET A 73 -22.45 9.35 8.34
CA MET A 73 -21.62 10.53 8.06
C MET A 73 -21.94 11.19 6.72
N GLY A 74 -22.83 10.60 5.91
CA GLY A 74 -23.10 11.07 4.55
C GLY A 74 -21.94 10.85 3.58
N TRP A 75 -21.05 9.89 3.87
CA TRP A 75 -19.98 9.51 2.95
C TRP A 75 -20.58 8.81 1.72
N PRO A 76 -20.21 9.20 0.49
CA PRO A 76 -20.75 8.58 -0.72
C PRO A 76 -20.47 7.08 -0.76
N LEU A 77 -21.54 6.28 -0.94
CA LEU A 77 -21.48 4.86 -1.18
C LEU A 77 -22.25 4.52 -2.45
N LYS A 78 -21.68 3.65 -3.27
CA LYS A 78 -22.34 3.10 -4.46
C LYS A 78 -22.40 1.58 -4.33
N GLU A 79 -23.60 1.02 -4.27
CA GLU A 79 -23.75 -0.44 -4.32
C GLU A 79 -23.39 -0.94 -5.72
N VAL A 80 -22.31 -1.73 -5.82
CA VAL A 80 -21.78 -2.23 -7.11
C VAL A 80 -22.22 -3.67 -7.40
N THR A 81 -22.51 -4.42 -6.35
CA THR A 81 -23.25 -5.68 -6.39
C THR A 81 -23.93 -5.87 -5.04
N THR A 82 -24.89 -6.79 -4.96
CA THR A 82 -25.68 -7.02 -3.74
C THR A 82 -24.79 -7.15 -2.50
N GLY A 83 -24.91 -6.21 -1.56
CA GLY A 83 -24.16 -6.21 -0.31
C GLY A 83 -22.69 -5.79 -0.40
N ILE A 84 -22.24 -5.25 -1.54
CA ILE A 84 -20.90 -4.68 -1.71
C ILE A 84 -21.00 -3.22 -2.16
N PHE A 85 -20.43 -2.33 -1.35
CA PHE A 85 -20.44 -0.89 -1.58
C PHE A 85 -19.06 -0.38 -1.98
N GLU A 86 -18.96 0.28 -3.12
CA GLU A 86 -17.81 1.10 -3.50
C GLU A 86 -17.86 2.43 -2.73
N ALA A 87 -16.73 2.77 -2.12
CA ALA A 87 -16.45 4.06 -1.50
C ALA A 87 -15.11 4.56 -2.04
N GLU A 88 -14.94 5.88 -2.15
CA GLU A 88 -13.67 6.48 -2.52
C GLU A 88 -13.09 7.21 -1.30
N ALA A 89 -11.81 6.96 -1.01
CA ALA A 89 -11.04 7.76 -0.05
C ALA A 89 -10.66 9.12 -0.70
N PRO A 90 -10.27 10.13 0.11
CA PRO A 90 -9.67 11.35 -0.45
C PRO A 90 -8.50 11.00 -1.39
N GLY A 91 -8.48 11.62 -2.57
CA GLY A 91 -7.56 11.27 -3.66
C GLY A 91 -8.14 10.28 -4.69
N GLY A 92 -9.30 9.65 -4.42
CA GLY A 92 -10.03 8.79 -5.36
C GLY A 92 -9.74 7.29 -5.22
N TYR A 93 -8.95 6.88 -4.21
CA TYR A 93 -8.62 5.47 -4.00
C TYR A 93 -9.86 4.65 -3.61
N LYS A 94 -10.09 3.57 -4.34
CA LYS A 94 -11.29 2.75 -4.17
C LYS A 94 -11.19 1.80 -2.98
N PHE A 95 -12.28 1.75 -2.22
CA PHE A 95 -12.56 0.74 -1.20
C PHE A 95 -13.86 0.03 -1.53
N TYR A 96 -13.88 -1.30 -1.42
CA TYR A 96 -15.07 -2.12 -1.54
C TYR A 96 -15.41 -2.70 -0.17
N LEU A 97 -16.57 -2.31 0.35
CA LEU A 97 -17.06 -2.69 1.66
C LEU A 97 -18.10 -3.79 1.50
N GLU A 98 -17.78 -5.02 1.93
CA GLU A 98 -18.79 -6.06 2.09
C GLU A 98 -19.60 -5.80 3.37
N ASP A 99 -20.91 -5.59 3.22
CA ASP A 99 -21.84 -5.31 4.32
C ASP A 99 -22.21 -6.60 5.05
N LYS A 100 -21.23 -7.16 5.77
CA LYS A 100 -21.38 -8.34 6.62
C LYS A 100 -20.76 -8.07 7.98
N GLU A 101 -21.22 -8.81 8.97
CA GLU A 101 -20.64 -8.75 10.31
C GLU A 101 -19.17 -9.18 10.27
N GLN A 102 -18.31 -8.41 10.93
CA GLN A 102 -16.89 -8.69 11.00
C GLN A 102 -16.63 -9.94 11.84
N LEU A 103 -15.84 -10.86 11.31
CA LEU A 103 -15.31 -11.98 12.09
C LEU A 103 -14.17 -11.49 13.00
N LYS A 104 -13.75 -12.32 13.97
CA LYS A 104 -12.59 -12.04 14.85
C LYS A 104 -11.25 -12.24 14.14
N GLN A 105 -11.09 -11.62 12.97
CA GLN A 105 -9.89 -11.64 12.14
C GLN A 105 -9.75 -10.28 11.44
N ASP A 106 -8.62 -10.07 10.76
CA ASP A 106 -8.43 -8.89 9.93
C ASP A 106 -9.58 -8.76 8.89
N PRO A 107 -10.32 -7.64 8.87
CA PRO A 107 -11.38 -7.43 7.90
C PRO A 107 -10.86 -7.16 6.49
N VAL A 108 -9.59 -6.81 6.30
CA VAL A 108 -9.03 -6.56 4.97
C VAL A 108 -8.83 -7.89 4.23
N LEU A 109 -9.54 -8.06 3.12
CA LEU A 109 -9.54 -9.31 2.36
C LEU A 109 -8.49 -9.32 1.26
N LYS A 110 -8.42 -8.24 0.48
CA LYS A 110 -7.56 -8.19 -0.71
C LYS A 110 -7.22 -6.78 -1.16
N VAL A 111 -6.09 -6.68 -1.84
CA VAL A 111 -5.72 -5.56 -2.72
C VAL A 111 -5.92 -6.00 -4.17
N THR A 112 -6.49 -5.15 -5.01
CA THR A 112 -6.69 -5.44 -6.43
C THR A 112 -5.81 -4.53 -7.29
N LEU A 113 -4.95 -5.14 -8.12
CA LEU A 113 -4.07 -4.44 -9.06
C LEU A 113 -4.51 -4.73 -10.51
N GLY A 114 -4.44 -3.69 -11.34
CA GLY A 114 -4.65 -3.74 -12.76
C GLY A 114 -3.41 -4.25 -13.48
N VAL A 115 -3.56 -5.25 -14.35
CA VAL A 115 -2.47 -5.84 -15.13
C VAL A 115 -2.74 -5.79 -16.62
N SER A 116 -1.69 -5.73 -17.46
CA SER A 116 -1.86 -5.76 -18.92
C SER A 116 -1.96 -7.18 -19.47
N ASP A 117 -1.29 -8.15 -18.83
CA ASP A 117 -1.22 -9.55 -19.25
C ASP A 117 -1.30 -10.47 -18.03
N LEU A 118 -2.48 -11.04 -17.77
CA LEU A 118 -2.72 -11.85 -16.58
C LEU A 118 -1.76 -13.04 -16.46
N GLN A 119 -1.41 -13.69 -17.57
CA GLN A 119 -0.57 -14.89 -17.52
C GLN A 119 0.87 -14.51 -17.15
N LYS A 120 1.40 -13.41 -17.68
CA LYS A 120 2.72 -12.90 -17.28
C LYS A 120 2.76 -12.51 -15.81
N SER A 121 1.74 -11.79 -15.33
CA SER A 121 1.68 -11.36 -13.93
C SER A 121 1.52 -12.57 -12.99
N VAL A 122 0.69 -13.56 -13.34
CA VAL A 122 0.57 -14.81 -12.55
C VAL A 122 1.89 -15.58 -12.51
N ASN A 123 2.62 -15.71 -13.63
CA ASN A 123 3.93 -16.37 -13.63
C ASN A 123 4.92 -15.64 -12.70
N PHE A 124 4.94 -14.31 -12.74
CA PHE A 124 5.81 -13.53 -11.85
C PHE A 124 5.44 -13.72 -10.38
N TRP A 125 4.19 -13.50 -10.00
CA TRP A 125 3.74 -13.53 -8.61
C TRP A 125 3.70 -14.95 -8.01
N SER A 126 3.37 -15.97 -8.82
CA SER A 126 3.27 -17.36 -8.36
C SER A 126 4.58 -18.12 -8.54
N ASP A 127 5.13 -18.16 -9.76
CA ASP A 127 6.29 -19.03 -10.05
C ASP A 127 7.60 -18.45 -9.49
N LEU A 128 7.76 -17.12 -9.50
CA LEU A 128 8.98 -16.47 -8.98
C LEU A 128 8.85 -16.08 -7.51
N LEU A 129 7.75 -15.43 -7.14
CA LEU A 129 7.56 -14.92 -5.77
C LEU A 129 6.84 -15.91 -4.84
N GLY A 130 6.39 -17.07 -5.34
CA GLY A 130 5.91 -18.16 -4.52
C GLY A 130 4.49 -18.01 -3.96
N MET A 131 3.69 -17.06 -4.47
CA MET A 131 2.28 -16.97 -4.05
C MET A 131 1.48 -18.16 -4.57
N LYS A 132 0.57 -18.68 -3.74
CA LYS A 132 -0.40 -19.69 -4.15
C LYS A 132 -1.55 -19.03 -4.91
N ILE A 133 -2.03 -19.68 -5.95
CA ILE A 133 -3.24 -19.28 -6.67
C ILE A 133 -4.45 -19.86 -5.94
N TYR A 134 -5.31 -18.98 -5.42
CA TYR A 134 -6.56 -19.34 -4.76
C TYR A 134 -7.72 -19.43 -5.74
N GLU A 135 -7.77 -18.52 -6.70
CA GLU A 135 -8.79 -18.48 -7.74
C GLU A 135 -8.18 -18.03 -9.07
N LYS A 136 -8.68 -18.58 -10.18
CA LYS A 136 -8.40 -18.10 -11.52
C LYS A 136 -9.71 -18.10 -12.31
N ASP A 137 -10.05 -16.97 -12.88
CA ASP A 137 -11.25 -16.75 -13.69
C ASP A 137 -10.80 -16.26 -15.08
N GLU A 138 -10.76 -17.17 -16.05
CA GLU A 138 -10.30 -16.88 -17.40
C GLU A 138 -11.29 -16.00 -18.16
N GLU A 139 -12.59 -16.11 -17.90
CA GLU A 139 -13.60 -15.28 -18.56
C GLU A 139 -13.49 -13.82 -18.11
N LYS A 140 -13.27 -13.59 -16.82
CA LYS A 140 -13.11 -12.24 -16.26
C LYS A 140 -11.66 -11.74 -16.29
N GLN A 141 -10.72 -12.53 -16.81
CA GLN A 141 -9.29 -12.24 -16.81
C GLN A 141 -8.80 -11.76 -15.43
N ARG A 142 -9.02 -12.61 -14.42
CA ARG A 142 -8.72 -12.33 -13.01
C ARG A 142 -8.07 -13.52 -12.32
N ALA A 143 -7.14 -13.26 -11.41
CA ALA A 143 -6.57 -14.26 -10.51
C ALA A 143 -6.49 -13.72 -9.08
N LEU A 144 -6.71 -14.58 -8.08
CA LEU A 144 -6.54 -14.29 -6.66
C LEU A 144 -5.36 -15.09 -6.12
N LEU A 145 -4.38 -14.42 -5.54
CA LEU A 145 -3.13 -15.01 -5.04
C LEU A 145 -2.90 -14.66 -3.57
N GLY A 146 -2.08 -15.46 -2.89
CA GLY A 146 -1.62 -15.13 -1.54
C GLY A 146 -0.64 -16.14 -0.97
N TYR A 147 0.01 -15.80 0.14
CA TYR A 147 0.95 -16.69 0.82
C TYR A 147 0.26 -17.64 1.82
N ALA A 148 -0.79 -17.19 2.49
CA ALA A 148 -1.55 -17.99 3.46
C ALA A 148 -3.05 -17.67 3.46
N ASP A 149 -3.86 -18.63 3.93
CA ASP A 149 -5.32 -18.56 3.91
C ASP A 149 -5.85 -17.38 4.75
N ASN A 150 -5.18 -17.08 5.85
CA ASN A 150 -5.53 -16.05 6.82
C ASN A 150 -4.90 -14.67 6.55
N GLN A 151 -4.19 -14.49 5.43
CA GLN A 151 -3.60 -13.20 5.06
C GLN A 151 -4.44 -12.48 4.00
N CYS A 152 -4.27 -11.16 3.90
CA CYS A 152 -4.77 -10.37 2.78
C CYS A 152 -4.25 -10.96 1.45
N LYS A 153 -5.14 -11.04 0.46
CA LYS A 153 -4.84 -11.60 -0.86
C LYS A 153 -4.47 -10.50 -1.86
N LEU A 154 -3.76 -10.89 -2.92
CA LEU A 154 -3.53 -10.06 -4.09
C LEU A 154 -4.44 -10.51 -5.22
N GLU A 155 -5.34 -9.65 -5.67
CA GLU A 155 -6.13 -9.88 -6.87
C GLU A 155 -5.49 -9.16 -8.05
N LEU A 156 -5.18 -9.92 -9.11
CA LEU A 156 -4.72 -9.39 -10.39
C LEU A 156 -5.89 -9.40 -11.35
N LYS A 157 -6.17 -8.27 -11.99
CA LYS A 157 -7.27 -8.15 -12.94
C LYS A 157 -6.84 -7.39 -14.19
N THR A 158 -7.10 -7.95 -15.36
CA THR A 158 -6.71 -7.29 -16.62
C THR A 158 -7.51 -6.02 -16.84
N VAL A 159 -6.82 -4.92 -17.17
CA VAL A 159 -7.46 -3.61 -17.48
C VAL A 159 -7.74 -3.40 -18.96
N GLY A 160 -7.26 -4.29 -19.83
CA GLY A 160 -7.51 -4.27 -21.28
C GLY A 160 -6.76 -3.18 -22.05
N VAL A 161 -5.97 -2.38 -21.35
CA VAL A 161 -5.10 -1.33 -21.88
C VAL A 161 -3.73 -1.40 -21.20
N ALA A 162 -2.79 -0.55 -21.58
CA ALA A 162 -1.55 -0.39 -20.83
C ALA A 162 -1.85 0.10 -19.40
N VAL A 163 -1.09 -0.41 -18.44
CA VAL A 163 -1.14 0.07 -17.06
C VAL A 163 -0.51 1.46 -17.02
N ASP A 164 -1.28 2.44 -16.55
CA ASP A 164 -0.86 3.79 -16.25
C ASP A 164 -0.82 3.92 -14.74
N HIS A 165 0.37 4.13 -14.19
CA HIS A 165 0.59 4.30 -12.76
C HIS A 165 0.18 5.68 -12.24
N GLY A 166 0.07 6.67 -13.13
CA GLY A 166 -0.02 8.05 -12.67
C GLY A 166 1.16 8.44 -11.79
N THR A 167 0.89 9.26 -10.79
CA THR A 167 1.84 9.68 -9.75
C THR A 167 1.35 9.33 -8.35
N ALA A 168 0.12 8.83 -8.26
CA ALA A 168 -0.52 8.30 -7.06
C ALA A 168 -0.30 6.78 -6.88
N PHE A 169 0.57 6.16 -7.70
CA PHE A 169 0.88 4.75 -7.58
C PHE A 169 1.38 4.41 -6.18
N GLY A 170 0.96 3.25 -5.70
CA GLY A 170 1.36 2.74 -4.40
C GLY A 170 2.53 1.76 -4.50
N ARG A 171 2.80 1.14 -3.35
CA ARG A 171 3.72 0.00 -3.22
C ARG A 171 3.07 -1.01 -2.29
N ILE A 172 3.07 -2.28 -2.67
CA ILE A 172 2.67 -3.36 -1.75
C ILE A 172 3.92 -3.93 -1.07
N ALA A 173 3.83 -4.21 0.24
CA ALA A 173 4.96 -4.68 1.03
C ALA A 173 4.69 -6.07 1.61
N PHE A 174 5.73 -6.91 1.63
CA PHE A 174 5.75 -8.23 2.23
C PHE A 174 6.98 -8.36 3.13
N SER A 175 6.86 -9.06 4.24
CA SER A 175 8.03 -9.48 5.00
C SER A 175 8.44 -10.91 4.62
N CYS A 176 9.73 -11.17 4.69
CA CYS A 176 10.33 -12.51 4.58
C CYS A 176 11.45 -12.63 5.61
N ALA A 177 11.96 -13.83 5.87
CA ALA A 177 13.14 -13.95 6.71
C ALA A 177 14.29 -13.12 6.11
N LYS A 178 15.06 -12.41 6.95
CA LYS A 178 16.10 -11.48 6.46
C LYS A 178 17.09 -12.16 5.51
N GLU A 179 17.46 -13.41 5.79
CA GLU A 179 18.35 -14.21 4.96
C GLU A 179 17.79 -14.55 3.57
N GLU A 180 16.48 -14.38 3.33
CA GLU A 180 15.87 -14.60 2.02
C GLU A 180 16.03 -13.40 1.08
N LEU A 181 16.22 -12.18 1.60
CA LEU A 181 16.34 -10.98 0.77
C LEU A 181 17.44 -11.09 -0.31
N PRO A 182 18.67 -11.55 -0.01
CA PRO A 182 19.70 -11.76 -1.04
C PRO A 182 19.30 -12.82 -2.07
N ASN A 183 18.53 -13.84 -1.66
CA ASN A 183 18.07 -14.90 -2.57
C ASN A 183 17.00 -14.37 -3.53
N ILE A 184 16.09 -13.53 -3.05
CA ILE A 184 15.10 -12.87 -3.91
C ILE A 184 15.82 -11.94 -4.91
N GLU A 185 16.79 -11.14 -4.47
CA GLU A 185 17.56 -10.28 -5.38
C GLU A 185 18.32 -11.10 -6.44
N ALA A 186 18.96 -12.20 -6.04
CA ALA A 186 19.65 -13.10 -6.96
C ALA A 186 18.70 -13.77 -7.96
N LEU A 187 17.52 -14.18 -7.52
CA LEU A 187 16.47 -14.73 -8.39
C LEU A 187 16.01 -13.70 -9.43
N MET A 188 15.70 -12.47 -9.00
CA MET A 188 15.27 -11.40 -9.91
C MET A 188 16.35 -11.06 -10.95
N LYS A 189 17.63 -11.06 -10.57
CA LYS A 189 18.75 -10.92 -11.52
C LYS A 189 18.83 -12.08 -12.51
N LYS A 190 18.71 -13.33 -12.02
CA LYS A 190 18.77 -14.55 -12.83
C LYS A 190 17.64 -14.59 -13.87
N GLU A 191 16.44 -14.19 -13.47
CA GLU A 191 15.23 -14.19 -14.31
C GLU A 191 15.03 -12.87 -15.08
N ASN A 192 16.04 -11.99 -15.08
CA ASN A 192 16.05 -10.69 -15.75
C ASN A 192 14.82 -9.82 -15.44
N GLN A 193 14.37 -9.86 -14.18
CA GLN A 193 13.28 -9.05 -13.64
C GLN A 193 13.79 -7.70 -13.12
N LYS A 194 12.88 -6.73 -12.99
CA LYS A 194 13.24 -5.37 -12.59
C LYS A 194 13.44 -5.26 -11.08
N ILE A 195 14.65 -4.89 -10.68
CA ILE A 195 14.97 -4.42 -9.34
C ILE A 195 15.04 -2.89 -9.40
N LEU A 196 14.19 -2.21 -8.63
CA LEU A 196 14.18 -0.76 -8.49
C LEU A 196 15.24 -0.29 -7.49
N THR A 197 15.31 -1.00 -6.35
CA THR A 197 16.28 -0.72 -5.29
C THR A 197 16.91 -2.04 -4.86
N PRO A 198 18.21 -2.25 -5.08
CA PRO A 198 18.95 -3.39 -4.54
C PRO A 198 18.90 -3.43 -3.01
N LEU A 199 19.37 -4.52 -2.41
CA LEU A 199 19.37 -4.67 -0.95
C LEU A 199 19.99 -3.46 -0.24
N VAL A 200 19.19 -2.79 0.57
CA VAL A 200 19.57 -1.55 1.27
C VAL A 200 19.04 -1.55 2.70
N SER A 201 19.81 -0.95 3.62
CA SER A 201 19.36 -0.69 4.98
C SER A 201 18.67 0.66 5.07
N LEU A 202 17.51 0.70 5.74
CA LEU A 202 16.71 1.90 5.97
C LEU A 202 16.58 2.16 7.47
N ASP A 203 16.90 3.39 7.85
CA ASP A 203 16.78 3.87 9.22
C ASP A 203 15.45 4.60 9.40
N THR A 204 14.82 4.40 10.55
CA THR A 204 13.68 5.21 11.00
C THR A 204 14.07 5.85 12.33
N PRO A 205 13.94 7.18 12.51
CA PRO A 205 14.37 7.85 13.73
C PRO A 205 13.83 7.19 15.00
N GLY A 206 14.74 6.77 15.89
CA GLY A 206 14.38 6.13 17.16
C GLY A 206 13.84 4.69 17.06
N LYS A 207 13.88 4.06 15.88
CA LYS A 207 13.37 2.69 15.65
C LYS A 207 14.43 1.78 15.03
N ALA A 208 14.09 0.50 14.89
CA ALA A 208 14.98 -0.50 14.31
C ALA A 208 15.31 -0.18 12.84
N THR A 209 16.58 -0.36 12.46
CA THR A 209 17.01 -0.37 11.06
C THR A 209 16.50 -1.64 10.38
N VAL A 210 15.82 -1.50 9.26
CA VAL A 210 15.34 -2.63 8.45
C VAL A 210 16.16 -2.78 7.18
N GLN A 211 16.14 -3.97 6.57
CA GLN A 211 16.69 -4.19 5.24
C GLN A 211 15.56 -4.46 4.27
N VAL A 212 15.64 -3.84 3.09
CA VAL A 212 14.63 -3.99 2.04
C VAL A 212 15.26 -4.22 0.67
N ILE A 213 14.48 -4.83 -0.21
CA ILE A 213 14.65 -4.77 -1.67
C ILE A 213 13.36 -4.23 -2.27
N ILE A 214 13.47 -3.41 -3.31
CA ILE A 214 12.30 -2.91 -4.06
C ILE A 214 12.34 -3.47 -5.48
N LEU A 215 11.26 -4.14 -5.86
CA LEU A 215 11.07 -4.74 -7.19
C LEU A 215 9.99 -3.97 -7.96
N ALA A 216 9.96 -4.17 -9.27
CA ALA A 216 8.79 -3.86 -10.09
C ALA A 216 8.30 -5.16 -10.74
N ASP A 217 7.00 -5.41 -10.68
CA ASP A 217 6.39 -6.53 -11.41
C ASP A 217 6.37 -6.28 -12.94
N PRO A 218 5.88 -7.21 -13.78
CA PRO A 218 5.89 -7.05 -15.23
C PRO A 218 5.14 -5.82 -15.76
N ASP A 219 4.19 -5.28 -14.98
CA ASP A 219 3.43 -4.09 -15.32
C ASP A 219 4.00 -2.82 -14.68
N GLY A 220 4.98 -2.94 -13.77
CA GLY A 220 5.63 -1.82 -13.10
C GLY A 220 5.16 -1.56 -11.68
N HIS A 221 4.27 -2.40 -11.12
CA HIS A 221 3.82 -2.25 -9.74
C HIS A 221 4.98 -2.43 -8.77
N GLU A 222 5.14 -1.49 -7.85
CA GLU A 222 6.24 -1.55 -6.89
C GLU A 222 5.97 -2.54 -5.76
N ILE A 223 7.00 -3.31 -5.40
CA ILE A 223 6.94 -4.33 -4.36
C ILE A 223 8.11 -4.12 -3.39
N CYS A 224 7.82 -4.02 -2.10
CA CYS A 224 8.83 -4.04 -1.04
C CYS A 224 8.90 -5.43 -0.42
N PHE A 225 10.08 -6.06 -0.40
CA PHE A 225 10.36 -7.14 0.54
C PHE A 225 11.23 -6.59 1.67
N VAL A 226 10.79 -6.80 2.91
CA VAL A 226 11.49 -6.36 4.13
C VAL A 226 11.86 -7.56 5.01
N GLY A 227 13.01 -7.50 5.68
CA GLY A 227 13.40 -8.53 6.66
C GLY A 227 12.48 -8.51 7.89
N ASP A 228 11.77 -9.62 8.12
CA ASP A 228 10.68 -9.74 9.11
C ASP A 228 11.14 -9.44 10.53
N GLU A 229 12.32 -9.91 10.93
CA GLU A 229 12.80 -9.82 12.30
C GLU A 229 12.95 -8.36 12.76
N ALA A 230 13.59 -7.53 11.93
CA ALA A 230 13.74 -6.11 12.20
C ALA A 230 12.43 -5.34 11.96
N PHE A 231 11.60 -5.80 11.00
CA PHE A 231 10.31 -5.19 10.74
C PHE A 231 9.37 -5.29 11.95
N ARG A 232 9.32 -6.43 12.64
CA ARG A 232 8.53 -6.60 13.87
C ARG A 232 8.92 -5.64 14.98
N ASP A 233 10.20 -5.30 15.07
CA ASP A 233 10.67 -4.30 16.03
C ASP A 233 10.31 -2.87 15.60
N LEU A 234 10.38 -2.58 14.29
CA LEU A 234 10.01 -1.29 13.71
C LEU A 234 8.51 -1.02 13.81
N SER A 235 7.68 -2.03 13.58
CA SER A 235 6.23 -1.93 13.37
C SER A 235 5.41 -2.02 14.66
N LYS A 236 6.07 -1.94 15.83
CA LYS A 236 5.37 -1.90 17.12
C LYS A 236 4.39 -0.73 17.15
N VAL A 237 3.16 -1.04 17.58
CA VAL A 237 2.10 -0.05 17.77
C VAL A 237 2.56 0.98 18.79
N ASP A 238 2.51 2.25 18.42
CA ASP A 238 2.78 3.36 19.31
C ASP A 238 1.46 3.75 20.01
N PRO A 239 1.37 3.64 21.35
CA PRO A 239 0.17 4.05 22.08
C PRO A 239 -0.14 5.54 21.95
N ASN A 240 0.81 6.36 21.51
CA ASN A 240 0.63 7.78 21.22
C ASN A 240 0.38 8.07 19.74
N GLY A 241 0.22 7.06 18.88
CA GLY A 241 0.12 7.23 17.42
C GLY A 241 -0.94 8.25 16.99
N ASP A 242 -2.12 8.22 17.60
CA ASP A 242 -3.18 9.21 17.32
C ASP A 242 -2.76 10.63 17.73
N LYS A 243 -2.20 10.78 18.93
CA LYS A 243 -1.70 12.07 19.42
C LYS A 243 -0.59 12.64 18.55
N LEU A 244 0.35 11.80 18.11
CA LEU A 244 1.47 12.19 17.26
C LEU A 244 0.99 12.71 15.91
N LEU A 245 0.02 12.03 15.29
CA LEU A 245 -0.60 12.49 14.05
C LEU A 245 -1.35 13.81 14.26
N ASP A 246 -2.15 13.93 15.31
CA ASP A 246 -2.90 15.15 15.61
C ASP A 246 -1.98 16.36 15.85
N ASP A 247 -0.91 16.16 16.62
CA ASP A 247 0.09 17.20 16.89
C ASP A 247 0.81 17.60 15.59
N ALA A 248 1.15 16.65 14.71
CA ALA A 248 1.78 16.92 13.41
C ALA A 248 0.85 17.69 12.46
N MET A 249 -0.42 17.28 12.34
CA MET A 249 -1.43 18.00 11.55
C MET A 249 -1.66 19.41 12.06
N ALA A 250 -1.68 19.62 13.39
CA ALA A 250 -1.82 20.95 13.98
C ALA A 250 -0.58 21.84 13.75
N ALA A 251 0.61 21.23 13.68
CA ALA A 251 1.87 21.91 13.40
C ALA A 251 2.09 22.19 11.90
N ASP A 252 1.38 21.50 11.00
CA ASP A 252 1.51 21.70 9.56
C ASP A 252 1.07 23.12 9.16
N ASN A 253 2.05 23.93 8.76
CA ASN A 253 1.85 25.26 8.22
C ASN A 253 2.27 25.36 6.75
N SER A 254 2.41 24.23 6.05
CA SER A 254 2.84 24.16 4.65
C SER A 254 1.93 24.99 3.74
N ASP A 255 0.61 24.85 3.84
CA ASP A 255 -0.34 25.64 3.04
C ASP A 255 -0.18 27.15 3.26
N LYS A 256 -0.01 27.57 4.52
CA LYS A 256 0.23 28.99 4.85
C LYS A 256 1.56 29.47 4.29
N TRP A 257 2.61 28.63 4.36
CA TRP A 257 3.92 28.95 3.82
C TRP A 257 3.88 29.13 2.29
N PHE A 258 3.29 28.18 1.57
CA PHE A 258 3.13 28.26 0.10
C PHE A 258 2.31 29.51 -0.29
N ALA A 259 1.21 29.77 0.42
CA ALA A 259 0.40 30.97 0.19
C ALA A 259 1.19 32.27 0.42
N ALA A 260 2.00 32.35 1.49
CA ALA A 260 2.86 33.50 1.77
C ALA A 260 3.93 33.72 0.69
N GLN A 261 4.46 32.65 0.10
CA GLN A 261 5.38 32.70 -1.04
C GLN A 261 4.66 32.96 -2.38
N LYS A 262 3.33 33.10 -2.40
CA LYS A 262 2.51 33.17 -3.63
C LYS A 262 2.73 31.98 -4.57
N MET A 263 3.05 30.83 -4.00
CA MET A 263 3.21 29.55 -4.69
C MET A 263 2.02 28.65 -4.37
N LYS A 264 1.81 27.62 -5.20
CA LYS A 264 0.93 26.50 -4.88
C LYS A 264 1.79 25.27 -4.62
N LYS A 265 1.30 24.35 -3.79
CA LYS A 265 1.87 23.00 -3.73
C LYS A 265 1.86 22.38 -5.13
N ALA A 266 2.85 21.57 -5.43
CA ALA A 266 2.93 20.92 -6.72
C ALA A 266 1.79 19.92 -6.89
N SER A 267 1.25 19.83 -8.11
CA SER A 267 0.50 18.67 -8.57
C SER A 267 1.51 17.69 -9.12
N ALA A 268 1.53 16.48 -8.59
CA ALA A 268 2.33 15.40 -9.13
C ALA A 268 1.58 14.70 -10.27
#